data_AF-A0AAV4Z214-F1
#
_entry.id   AF-A0AAV4Z214-F1
#
_cell.length_a   1.000
_cell.length_b   1.000
_cell.length_c   1.000
_cell.angle_alpha   90.00
_cell.angle_beta   90.00
_cell.angle_gamma   90.00
#
_symmetry.space_group_name_H-M   'P 1'
#
loop_
_entity.id
_entity.type
_entity.pdbx_description
1 polymer ?
#
loop_
_entity_poly.entity_id
_entity_poly.type
_entity_poly.pdbx_seq_one_letter_code
_entity_poly.pdbx_strand_id
1 'polypeptide(L)'
;MFPNGKKPELLLQRIIEIATDEGDLVLDFFSGSGTTAAVAHKLGRKWIAIEQMDYIDEITKTRLKRVINGEDGGISKLVNWNGGGSFVYFELKRYNQAYQDGILAATSKGELDSIYNEMAQNAFLKFWFDKKDFEREESFRALSLDDRKVLLLQVLDENQLYLNHADMLDSKFKVTQEEIALTDKFYGAPNV
;
A
#
# COMPACT_ATOMS: atom_id res chain seq x y z
N MET A 1 6.64 17.73 6.44
CA MET A 1 8.03 17.44 6.86
C MET A 1 7.97 16.73 8.21
N PHE A 2 8.69 15.63 8.44
CA PHE A 2 8.82 15.01 9.77
C PHE A 2 10.06 15.60 10.48
N PRO A 3 9.93 16.65 11.30
CA PRO A 3 11.09 17.30 11.91
C PRO A 3 11.80 16.41 12.93
N ASN A 4 11.05 15.62 13.72
CA ASN A 4 11.60 14.79 14.81
C ASN A 4 11.24 13.29 14.72
N GLY A 5 10.52 12.88 13.68
CA GLY A 5 10.03 11.49 13.55
C GLY A 5 10.91 10.56 12.71
N LYS A 6 11.91 11.11 12.02
CA LYS A 6 12.77 10.31 11.13
C LYS A 6 13.83 9.59 11.96
N LYS A 7 14.01 8.30 11.73
CA LYS A 7 15.16 7.58 12.30
C LYS A 7 16.47 8.23 11.84
N PRO A 8 17.49 8.38 12.71
CA PRO A 8 18.80 8.87 12.31
C PRO A 8 19.46 7.93 11.30
N GLU A 9 19.99 8.46 10.19
CA GLU A 9 20.65 7.65 9.16
C GLU A 9 21.88 6.90 9.68
N LEU A 10 22.64 7.50 10.60
CA LEU A 10 23.81 6.86 11.22
C LEU A 10 23.46 5.59 12.00
N LEU A 11 22.27 5.54 12.61
CA LEU A 11 21.81 4.34 13.31
C LEU A 11 21.52 3.22 12.31
N LEU A 12 20.80 3.55 11.23
CA LEU A 12 20.47 2.57 10.20
C LEU A 12 21.69 2.11 9.42
N GLN A 13 22.69 2.97 9.22
CA GLN A 13 23.96 2.60 8.61
C GLN A 13 24.61 1.46 9.40
N ARG A 14 24.77 1.64 10.71
CA ARG A 14 25.36 0.61 11.58
C ARG A 14 24.57 -0.69 11.53
N ILE A 15 23.24 -0.62 11.57
CA ILE A 15 22.38 -1.81 11.53
C ILE A 15 22.57 -2.55 10.20
N ILE A 16 22.54 -1.84 9.08
CA ILE A 16 22.65 -2.44 7.74
C ILE A 16 24.05 -3.01 7.53
N GLU A 17 25.12 -2.27 7.83
CA GLU A 17 26.51 -2.73 7.64
C GLU A 17 26.86 -3.96 8.48
N ILE A 18 26.26 -4.13 9.66
CA ILE A 18 26.50 -5.31 10.51
C ILE A 18 25.72 -6.53 10.01
N ALA A 19 24.56 -6.31 9.38
CA ALA A 19 23.63 -7.38 9.01
C ALA A 19 23.71 -7.82 7.54
N THR A 20 24.30 -7.01 6.66
CA THR A 20 24.30 -7.25 5.20
C THR A 20 25.58 -6.83 4.52
N ASP A 21 25.86 -7.46 3.38
CA ASP A 21 26.93 -7.07 2.46
C ASP A 21 26.41 -6.16 1.34
N GLU A 22 27.33 -5.59 0.55
CA GLU A 22 26.96 -4.81 -0.64
C GLU A 22 26.22 -5.70 -1.65
N GLY A 23 25.16 -5.17 -2.27
CA GLY A 23 24.31 -5.90 -3.21
C GLY A 23 23.17 -6.72 -2.59
N ASP A 24 23.19 -6.93 -1.26
CA ASP A 24 22.11 -7.60 -0.54
C ASP A 24 20.78 -6.82 -0.57
N LEU A 25 19.69 -7.52 -0.26
CA LEU A 25 18.34 -6.95 -0.22
C LEU A 25 17.93 -6.56 1.20
N VAL A 26 17.51 -5.31 1.38
CA VAL A 26 16.93 -4.79 2.63
C VAL A 26 15.43 -4.54 2.48
N LEU A 27 14.61 -5.11 3.36
CA LEU A 27 13.16 -4.90 3.40
C LEU A 27 12.77 -4.00 4.58
N ASP A 28 11.99 -2.96 4.31
CA ASP A 28 11.34 -2.14 5.33
C ASP A 28 9.86 -1.97 5.00
N PHE A 29 8.98 -2.65 5.75
CA PHE A 29 7.53 -2.58 5.55
C PHE A 29 6.83 -1.51 6.41
N PHE A 30 7.60 -0.68 7.11
CA PHE A 30 7.14 0.53 7.80
C PHE A 30 8.04 1.70 7.41
N SER A 31 8.20 1.90 6.10
CA SER A 31 9.20 2.79 5.51
C SER A 31 9.13 4.23 6.04
N GLY A 32 7.95 4.73 6.39
CA GLY A 32 7.79 6.07 6.92
C GLY A 32 8.31 7.08 5.90
N SER A 33 9.25 7.91 6.34
CA SER A 33 9.92 8.87 5.46
C SER A 33 10.94 8.28 4.46
N GLY A 34 11.12 6.95 4.41
CA GLY A 34 12.07 6.29 3.51
C GLY A 34 13.52 6.30 3.99
N THR A 35 13.78 6.38 5.30
CA THR A 35 15.16 6.44 5.81
C THR A 35 15.93 5.15 5.54
N THR A 36 15.33 3.98 5.79
CA THR A 36 15.98 2.68 5.56
C THR A 36 16.36 2.50 4.10
N ALA A 37 15.44 2.76 3.18
CA ALA A 37 15.70 2.73 1.75
C ALA A 37 16.81 3.72 1.34
N ALA A 38 16.79 4.96 1.85
CA ALA A 38 17.82 5.94 1.55
C ALA A 38 19.23 5.49 2.00
N VAL A 39 19.34 4.95 3.22
CA VAL A 39 20.62 4.46 3.76
C VAL A 39 21.09 3.21 3.03
N ALA A 40 20.20 2.23 2.83
CA ALA A 40 20.51 1.01 2.08
C ALA A 40 21.02 1.34 0.67
N HIS A 41 20.36 2.29 -0.01
CA HIS A 41 20.76 2.72 -1.35
C HIS A 41 22.15 3.37 -1.38
N LYS A 42 22.43 4.30 -0.45
CA LYS A 42 23.74 4.97 -0.34
C LYS A 42 24.87 3.98 -0.02
N LEU A 43 24.54 2.88 0.65
CA LEU A 43 25.44 1.79 0.96
C LEU A 43 25.54 0.71 -0.14
N GLY A 44 24.90 0.89 -1.30
CA GLY A 44 24.99 -0.08 -2.40
C GLY A 44 24.15 -1.36 -2.19
N ARG A 45 23.13 -1.32 -1.34
CA ARG A 45 22.16 -2.43 -1.17
C ARG A 45 20.94 -2.24 -2.06
N LYS A 46 20.33 -3.35 -2.48
CA LYS A 46 18.97 -3.35 -3.03
C LYS A 46 17.98 -3.18 -1.90
N TRP A 47 16.80 -2.64 -2.18
CA TRP A 47 15.80 -2.46 -1.13
C TRP A 47 14.36 -2.60 -1.65
N ILE A 48 13.47 -3.01 -0.75
CA ILE A 48 12.02 -2.95 -0.89
C ILE A 48 11.51 -2.13 0.29
N ALA A 49 10.71 -1.10 -0.01
CA ALA A 49 10.11 -0.23 0.99
C ALA A 49 8.60 -0.22 0.79
N ILE A 50 7.85 -0.51 1.86
CA ILE A 50 6.38 -0.51 1.86
C ILE A 50 5.91 0.56 2.84
N GLU A 51 4.93 1.34 2.41
CA GLU A 51 4.28 2.37 3.20
C GLU A 51 2.80 2.42 2.80
N GLN A 52 1.93 2.53 3.79
CA GLN A 52 0.47 2.51 3.62
C GLN A 52 -0.12 3.92 3.63
N MET A 53 0.58 4.89 4.21
CA MET A 53 0.05 6.24 4.40
C MET A 53 0.10 7.09 3.12
N ASP A 54 -0.88 7.99 2.97
CA ASP A 54 -1.08 8.83 1.78
C ASP A 54 0.06 9.83 1.49
N TYR A 55 0.98 10.05 2.43
CA TYR A 55 2.09 11.00 2.27
C TYR A 55 3.23 10.48 1.38
N ILE A 56 3.12 9.27 0.83
CA ILE A 56 4.20 8.56 0.14
C ILE A 56 4.78 9.38 -1.04
N ASP A 57 3.92 10.04 -1.81
CA ASP A 57 4.32 10.85 -2.97
C ASP A 57 5.10 12.10 -2.55
N GLU A 58 4.64 12.78 -1.51
CA GLU A 58 5.24 14.04 -1.07
C GLU A 58 6.52 13.84 -0.27
N ILE A 59 6.60 12.78 0.54
CA ILE A 59 7.68 12.59 1.51
C ILE A 59 8.67 11.53 1.03
N THR A 60 8.23 10.29 0.90
CA THR A 60 9.09 9.11 0.71
C THR A 60 9.68 9.13 -0.69
N LYS A 61 8.84 9.25 -1.71
CA LYS A 61 9.25 9.32 -3.12
C LYS A 61 10.13 10.54 -3.39
N THR A 62 9.75 11.72 -2.87
CA THR A 62 10.56 12.94 -3.00
C THR A 62 11.93 12.79 -2.34
N ARG A 63 12.02 12.15 -1.17
CA ARG A 63 13.31 11.82 -0.54
C ARG A 63 14.14 10.90 -1.43
N LEU A 64 13.58 9.79 -1.88
CA LEU A 64 14.33 8.81 -2.68
C LEU A 64 14.80 9.37 -4.02
N LYS A 65 14.01 10.26 -4.65
CA LYS A 65 14.45 11.03 -5.82
C LYS A 65 15.69 11.90 -5.50
N ARG A 66 15.70 12.57 -4.35
CA ARG A 66 16.89 13.34 -3.91
C ARG A 66 18.10 12.46 -3.64
N VAL A 67 17.90 11.28 -3.06
CA VAL A 67 18.97 10.28 -2.88
C VAL A 67 19.58 9.90 -4.23
N ILE A 68 18.76 9.52 -5.21
CA ILE A 68 19.24 9.20 -6.58
C ILE A 68 19.96 10.39 -7.22
N ASN A 69 19.48 11.62 -6.98
CA ASN A 69 20.10 12.83 -7.51
C ASN A 69 21.37 13.28 -6.76
N GLY A 70 21.86 12.49 -5.79
CA GLY A 70 23.10 12.78 -5.08
C GLY A 70 22.98 13.81 -3.96
N GLU A 71 21.90 13.77 -3.17
CA GLU A 71 21.78 14.62 -1.98
C GLU A 71 22.98 14.46 -1.02
N ASP A 72 23.35 15.54 -0.32
CA ASP A 72 24.51 15.59 0.58
C ASP A 72 24.16 15.38 2.07
N GLY A 73 22.92 15.01 2.37
CA GLY A 73 22.41 14.82 3.73
C GLY A 73 22.71 13.44 4.34
N GLY A 74 22.63 13.37 5.68
CA GLY A 74 22.76 12.11 6.42
C GLY A 74 24.14 11.48 6.27
N ILE A 75 24.21 10.24 5.78
CA ILE A 75 25.49 9.52 5.61
C ILE A 75 26.21 9.82 4.30
N SER A 76 25.63 10.65 3.41
CA SER A 76 26.16 10.84 2.05
C SER A 76 27.65 11.20 2.02
N LYS A 77 28.09 12.14 2.87
CA LYS A 77 29.50 12.56 2.93
C LYS A 77 30.42 11.48 3.50
N LEU A 78 29.92 10.63 4.40
CA LEU A 78 30.71 9.55 5.01
C LEU A 78 31.02 8.44 4.02
N VAL A 79 30.09 8.18 3.09
CA VAL A 79 30.20 7.09 2.10
C VAL A 79 30.55 7.61 0.70
N ASN A 80 30.93 8.89 0.57
CA ASN A 80 31.19 9.55 -0.72
C ASN A 80 30.07 9.35 -1.75
N TRP A 81 28.82 9.46 -1.31
CA TRP A 81 27.64 9.33 -2.18
C TRP A 81 27.54 10.51 -3.15
N ASN A 82 27.44 10.21 -4.45
CA ASN A 82 27.33 11.19 -5.53
C ASN A 82 26.04 11.04 -6.36
N GLY A 83 25.10 10.22 -5.91
CA GLY A 83 23.89 9.87 -6.67
C GLY A 83 24.09 8.67 -7.59
N GLY A 84 23.01 8.34 -8.32
CA GLY A 84 22.91 7.17 -9.19
C GLY A 84 21.80 6.22 -8.77
N GLY A 85 21.69 5.12 -9.51
CA GLY A 85 20.66 4.11 -9.28
C GLY A 85 19.28 4.50 -9.78
N SER A 86 18.29 3.65 -9.47
CA SER A 86 16.88 3.88 -9.76
C SER A 86 16.01 3.12 -8.76
N PHE A 87 14.73 3.47 -8.70
CA PHE A 87 13.71 2.65 -8.04
C PHE A 87 12.46 2.62 -8.89
N VAL A 88 11.66 1.57 -8.73
CA VAL A 88 10.33 1.46 -9.31
C VAL A 88 9.30 1.69 -8.21
N TYR A 89 8.21 2.36 -8.55
CA TYR A 89 7.08 2.62 -7.66
C TYR A 89 5.82 2.07 -8.29
N PHE A 90 5.03 1.33 -7.51
CA PHE A 90 3.71 0.85 -7.88
C PHE A 90 2.87 0.73 -6.61
N GLU A 91 1.55 0.73 -6.80
CA GLU A 91 0.56 0.59 -5.73
C GLU A 91 -0.18 -0.73 -5.88
N LEU A 92 -0.72 -1.25 -4.78
CA LEU A 92 -1.58 -2.42 -4.80
C LEU A 92 -2.93 -2.04 -5.45
N LYS A 93 -3.39 -2.87 -6.39
CA LYS A 93 -4.70 -2.67 -7.02
C LYS A 93 -5.79 -2.89 -5.97
N ARG A 94 -6.51 -1.82 -5.63
CA ARG A 94 -7.59 -1.83 -4.64
C ARG A 94 -8.71 -2.75 -5.10
N TYR A 95 -9.27 -3.50 -4.16
CA TYR A 95 -10.51 -4.24 -4.31
C TYR A 95 -11.48 -3.85 -3.20
N ASN A 96 -11.64 -4.63 -2.12
CA ASN A 96 -12.50 -4.22 -1.01
C ASN A 96 -12.07 -2.90 -0.36
N GLN A 97 -10.79 -2.50 -0.49
CA GLN A 97 -10.31 -1.20 -0.05
C GLN A 97 -11.09 -0.04 -0.70
N ALA A 98 -11.49 -0.17 -1.97
CA ALA A 98 -12.27 0.88 -2.64
C ALA A 98 -13.65 1.06 -2.00
N TYR A 99 -14.29 -0.03 -1.56
CA TYR A 99 -15.54 0.02 -0.81
C TYR A 99 -15.35 0.62 0.57
N GLN A 100 -14.29 0.24 1.29
CA GLN A 100 -13.96 0.83 2.59
C GLN A 100 -13.76 2.35 2.50
N ASP A 101 -12.98 2.82 1.52
CA ASP A 101 -12.75 4.25 1.29
C ASP A 101 -14.07 4.97 0.99
N GLY A 102 -14.91 4.38 0.14
CA GLY A 102 -16.24 4.90 -0.18
C GLY A 102 -17.16 4.99 1.04
N ILE A 103 -17.19 3.96 1.88
CA ILE A 103 -17.99 3.93 3.12
C ILE A 103 -17.54 5.03 4.07
N LEU A 104 -16.23 5.20 4.27
CA LEU A 104 -15.68 6.22 5.16
C LEU A 104 -15.99 7.63 4.63
N ALA A 105 -15.85 7.85 3.32
CA ALA A 105 -16.11 9.13 2.66
C ALA A 105 -17.60 9.49 2.53
N ALA A 106 -18.51 8.50 2.57
CA ALA A 106 -19.94 8.75 2.41
C ALA A 106 -20.47 9.74 3.46
N THR A 107 -21.26 10.70 3.02
CA THR A 107 -21.86 11.74 3.86
C THR A 107 -23.38 11.57 4.00
N SER A 108 -23.97 10.64 3.25
CA SER A 108 -25.41 10.39 3.26
C SER A 108 -25.76 8.90 3.25
N LYS A 109 -26.99 8.59 3.72
CA LYS A 109 -27.52 7.22 3.71
C LYS A 109 -27.71 6.68 2.28
N GLY A 110 -28.09 7.53 1.33
CA GLY A 110 -28.28 7.12 -0.07
C GLY A 110 -26.98 6.73 -0.77
N GLU A 111 -25.87 7.38 -0.42
CA GLU A 111 -24.53 6.97 -0.87
C GLU A 111 -24.16 5.60 -0.32
N LEU A 112 -24.39 5.35 0.97
CA LEU A 112 -24.16 4.03 1.57
C LEU A 112 -25.05 2.95 0.95
N ASP A 113 -26.31 3.24 0.65
CA ASP A 113 -27.22 2.30 -0.01
C ASP A 113 -26.71 1.95 -1.42
N SER A 114 -26.17 2.93 -2.15
CA SER A 114 -25.55 2.71 -3.47
C SER A 114 -24.30 1.85 -3.38
N ILE A 115 -23.42 2.15 -2.42
CA ILE A 115 -22.20 1.37 -2.16
C ILE A 115 -22.55 -0.07 -1.77
N TYR A 116 -23.53 -0.26 -0.87
CA TYR A 116 -23.99 -1.57 -0.47
C TYR A 116 -24.53 -2.40 -1.65
N ASN A 117 -25.34 -1.79 -2.52
CA ASN A 117 -25.86 -2.47 -3.70
C ASN A 117 -24.75 -2.98 -4.62
N GLU A 118 -23.67 -2.20 -4.77
CA GLU A 118 -22.50 -2.62 -5.54
C GLU A 118 -21.71 -3.73 -4.82
N MET A 119 -21.45 -3.55 -3.52
CA MET A 119 -20.77 -4.55 -2.68
C MET A 119 -21.48 -5.91 -2.73
N ALA A 120 -22.81 -5.89 -2.63
CA ALA A 120 -23.60 -7.11 -2.58
C ALA A 120 -23.63 -7.89 -3.91
N GLN A 121 -23.08 -7.33 -4.98
CA GLN A 121 -22.91 -8.00 -6.28
C GLN A 121 -21.44 -8.32 -6.56
N ASN A 122 -20.53 -7.44 -6.12
CA ASN A 122 -19.16 -7.43 -6.63
C ASN A 122 -18.07 -7.49 -5.57
N ALA A 123 -18.36 -7.37 -4.27
CA ALA A 123 -17.36 -7.43 -3.20
C ALA A 123 -17.16 -8.85 -2.67
N PHE A 124 -15.99 -9.13 -2.10
CA PHE A 124 -15.79 -10.31 -1.26
C PHE A 124 -16.27 -10.02 0.16
N LEU A 125 -17.38 -10.64 0.54
CA LEU A 125 -17.95 -10.52 1.88
C LEU A 125 -17.50 -11.70 2.75
N LYS A 126 -17.45 -11.50 4.06
CA LYS A 126 -17.10 -12.56 5.03
C LYS A 126 -18.02 -13.77 4.84
N PHE A 127 -17.46 -14.99 4.92
CA PHE A 127 -18.21 -16.22 4.58
C PHE A 127 -19.45 -16.45 5.44
N TRP A 128 -19.47 -15.93 6.67
CA TRP A 128 -20.59 -16.05 7.61
C TRP A 128 -21.63 -14.93 7.44
N PHE A 129 -21.43 -14.01 6.50
CA PHE A 129 -22.38 -12.95 6.23
C PHE A 129 -23.57 -13.48 5.42
N ASP A 130 -24.75 -13.49 6.03
CA ASP A 130 -26.01 -13.74 5.32
C ASP A 130 -26.68 -12.43 4.92
N LYS A 131 -26.70 -12.18 3.60
CA LYS A 131 -27.35 -11.02 3.00
C LYS A 131 -28.84 -10.92 3.34
N LYS A 132 -29.55 -12.04 3.41
CA LYS A 132 -30.99 -12.06 3.67
C LYS A 132 -31.28 -11.62 5.09
N ASP A 133 -30.47 -12.04 6.05
CA ASP A 133 -30.65 -11.65 7.45
C ASP A 133 -30.33 -10.16 7.62
N PHE A 134 -29.26 -9.69 6.97
CA PHE A 134 -28.87 -8.28 6.96
C PHE A 134 -29.94 -7.34 6.39
N GLU A 135 -30.58 -7.71 5.28
CA GLU A 135 -31.60 -6.89 4.61
C GLU A 135 -32.98 -6.98 5.26
N ARG A 136 -33.24 -8.03 6.05
CA ARG A 136 -34.53 -8.27 6.72
C ARG A 136 -34.68 -7.50 8.02
N GLU A 137 -33.59 -7.19 8.70
CA GLU A 137 -33.71 -6.39 9.91
C GLU A 137 -34.16 -4.97 9.55
N GLU A 138 -35.33 -4.56 10.04
CA GLU A 138 -35.73 -3.14 10.10
C GLU A 138 -34.64 -2.26 10.76
N SER A 139 -33.71 -2.89 11.51
CA SER A 139 -32.55 -2.29 12.15
C SER A 139 -31.68 -1.53 11.16
N PHE A 140 -31.21 -2.11 10.04
CA PHE A 140 -30.23 -1.47 9.16
C PHE A 140 -30.76 -0.17 8.57
N ARG A 141 -32.03 -0.15 8.18
CA ARG A 141 -32.67 1.06 7.65
C ARG A 141 -32.89 2.11 8.75
N ALA A 142 -33.13 1.69 9.98
CA ALA A 142 -33.28 2.57 11.13
C ALA A 142 -31.95 3.14 11.67
N LEU A 143 -30.81 2.48 11.43
CA LEU A 143 -29.49 2.88 11.92
C LEU A 143 -29.09 4.32 11.51
N SER A 144 -28.26 4.94 12.35
CA SER A 144 -27.59 6.20 12.02
C SER A 144 -26.63 6.03 10.85
N LEU A 145 -26.13 7.14 10.28
CA LEU A 145 -25.14 7.07 9.21
C LEU A 145 -23.87 6.33 9.68
N ASP A 146 -23.37 6.69 10.87
CA ASP A 146 -22.13 6.14 11.41
C ASP A 146 -22.27 4.66 11.76
N ASP A 147 -23.39 4.25 12.35
CA ASP A 147 -23.64 2.84 12.67
C ASP A 147 -23.72 1.99 11.39
N ARG A 148 -24.34 2.52 10.32
CA ARG A 148 -24.34 1.85 9.01
C ARG A 148 -22.94 1.72 8.44
N LYS A 149 -22.09 2.75 8.56
CA LYS A 149 -20.69 2.67 8.11
C LYS A 149 -19.95 1.56 8.83
N VAL A 150 -20.03 1.53 10.17
CA VAL A 150 -19.35 0.50 10.99
C VAL A 150 -19.77 -0.89 10.55
N LEU A 151 -21.06 -1.12 10.36
CA LEU A 151 -21.57 -2.44 10.03
C LEU A 151 -21.27 -2.82 8.56
N LEU A 152 -21.27 -1.89 7.60
CA LEU A 152 -20.80 -2.16 6.23
C LEU A 152 -19.29 -2.47 6.18
N LEU A 153 -18.48 -1.83 7.01
CA LEU A 153 -17.05 -2.15 7.12
C LEU A 153 -16.85 -3.55 7.71
N GLN A 154 -17.67 -3.94 8.68
CA GLN A 154 -17.55 -5.25 9.32
C GLN A 154 -17.87 -6.42 8.40
N VAL A 155 -18.63 -6.25 7.33
CA VAL A 155 -19.01 -7.34 6.41
C VAL A 155 -17.99 -7.59 5.31
N LEU A 156 -17.13 -6.62 5.01
CA LEU A 156 -16.05 -6.78 4.03
C LEU A 156 -15.00 -7.79 4.54
N ASP A 157 -14.52 -8.65 3.65
CA ASP A 157 -13.37 -9.50 3.96
C ASP A 157 -12.07 -8.70 3.84
N GLU A 158 -11.39 -8.52 4.97
CA GLU A 158 -10.13 -7.79 5.09
C GLU A 158 -8.97 -8.51 4.37
N ASN A 159 -9.09 -9.81 4.12
CA ASN A 159 -8.11 -10.56 3.31
C ASN A 159 -8.22 -10.27 1.82
N GLN A 160 -9.24 -9.53 1.40
CA GLN A 160 -9.54 -9.17 0.01
C GLN A 160 -9.55 -7.65 -0.19
N LEU A 161 -8.83 -6.88 0.64
CA LEU A 161 -8.71 -5.43 0.46
C LEU A 161 -8.06 -5.06 -0.88
N TYR A 162 -7.10 -5.88 -1.33
CA TYR A 162 -6.38 -5.70 -2.58
C TYR A 162 -6.50 -6.95 -3.44
N LEU A 163 -6.40 -6.78 -4.75
CA LEU A 163 -6.55 -7.87 -5.71
C LEU A 163 -5.38 -8.87 -5.59
N ASN A 164 -5.71 -10.15 -5.43
CA ASN A 164 -4.73 -11.22 -5.45
C ASN A 164 -4.19 -11.46 -6.88
N HIS A 165 -2.92 -11.85 -6.97
CA HIS A 165 -2.29 -12.20 -8.24
C HIS A 165 -3.04 -13.31 -8.99
N ALA A 166 -3.50 -14.34 -8.26
CA ALA A 166 -4.24 -15.47 -8.85
C ALA A 166 -5.55 -15.06 -9.53
N ASP A 167 -6.13 -13.95 -9.10
CA ASP A 167 -7.42 -13.44 -9.56
C ASP A 167 -7.27 -12.37 -10.66
N MET A 168 -6.04 -11.97 -10.98
CA MET A 168 -5.72 -10.85 -11.86
C MET A 168 -6.24 -10.98 -13.29
N LEU A 169 -6.39 -12.22 -13.78
CA LEU A 169 -6.89 -12.51 -15.14
C LEU A 169 -8.43 -12.58 -15.22
N ASP A 170 -9.14 -12.51 -14.09
CA ASP A 170 -10.60 -12.48 -14.10
C ASP A 170 -11.07 -11.13 -14.67
N SER A 171 -11.83 -11.22 -15.76
CA SER A 171 -12.39 -10.08 -16.50
C SER A 171 -13.18 -9.10 -15.62
N LYS A 172 -13.68 -9.52 -14.45
CA LYS A 172 -14.42 -8.65 -13.53
C LYS A 172 -13.55 -7.52 -12.95
N PHE A 173 -12.24 -7.72 -12.78
CA PHE A 173 -11.37 -6.75 -12.11
C PHE A 173 -10.75 -5.71 -13.05
N LYS A 174 -10.98 -5.81 -14.36
CA LYS A 174 -10.52 -4.85 -15.37
C LYS A 174 -9.04 -4.49 -15.21
N VAL A 175 -8.19 -5.50 -15.03
CA VAL A 175 -6.74 -5.33 -14.98
C VAL A 175 -6.22 -5.14 -16.41
N THR A 176 -5.39 -4.12 -16.63
CA THR A 176 -4.81 -3.84 -17.95
C THR A 176 -3.69 -4.83 -18.27
N GLN A 177 -3.38 -4.99 -19.56
CA GLN A 177 -2.25 -5.83 -20.00
C GLN A 177 -0.90 -5.33 -19.47
N GLU A 178 -0.76 -4.02 -19.30
CA GLU A 178 0.45 -3.41 -18.73
C GLU A 178 0.60 -3.73 -17.23
N GLU A 179 -0.51 -3.65 -16.47
CA GLU A 179 -0.55 -4.05 -15.06
C GLU A 179 -0.20 -5.53 -14.91
N ILE A 180 -0.81 -6.41 -15.72
CA ILE A 180 -0.52 -7.86 -15.74
C ILE A 180 0.97 -8.11 -15.98
N ALA A 181 1.51 -7.55 -17.06
CA ALA A 181 2.91 -7.74 -17.43
C ALA A 181 3.89 -7.18 -16.37
N LEU A 182 3.55 -6.07 -15.71
CA LEU A 182 4.36 -5.53 -14.60
C LEU A 182 4.31 -6.44 -13.38
N THR A 183 3.13 -6.92 -12.99
CA THR A 183 2.95 -7.80 -11.85
C THR A 183 3.63 -9.15 -12.06
N ASP A 184 3.52 -9.75 -13.25
CA ASP A 184 4.19 -11.02 -13.57
C ASP A 184 5.72 -10.88 -13.51
N LYS A 185 6.26 -9.77 -14.02
CA LYS A 185 7.69 -9.45 -13.87
C LYS A 185 8.11 -9.33 -12.42
N PHE A 186 7.27 -8.77 -11.56
CA PHE A 186 7.58 -8.63 -10.13
C PHE A 186 7.62 -9.99 -9.41
N TYR A 187 6.68 -10.88 -9.69
CA TYR A 187 6.65 -12.23 -9.09
C TYR A 187 7.65 -13.21 -9.73
N GLY A 188 8.32 -12.81 -10.81
CA GLY A 188 9.18 -13.71 -11.57
C GLY A 188 8.39 -14.84 -12.23
N ALA A 189 7.10 -14.62 -12.50
CA ALA A 189 6.29 -15.58 -13.24
C ALA A 189 6.93 -15.75 -14.64
N PRO A 190 7.12 -16.98 -15.12
CA PRO A 190 7.56 -17.18 -16.50
C PRO A 190 6.52 -16.50 -17.39
N ASN A 191 6.95 -15.63 -18.31
CA ASN A 191 6.06 -15.05 -19.32
C ASN A 191 5.40 -16.23 -20.06
N VAL A 192 4.15 -16.56 -19.71
CA VAL A 192 3.35 -17.59 -20.40
C VAL A 192 2.70 -16.96 -21.61
#